data_AF-A0A2G2W1W3-F1
#
_entry.id   AF-A0A2G2W1W3-F1
#
_cell.length_a   1.000
_cell.length_b   1.000
_cell.length_c   1.000
_cell.angle_alpha   90.00
_cell.angle_beta   90.00
_cell.angle_gamma   90.00
#
_symmetry.space_group_name_H-M   'P 1'
#
loop_
_entity.id
_entity.type
_entity.pdbx_description
1 polymer ?
#
loop_
_entity_poly.entity_id
_entity_poly.type
_entity_poly.pdbx_seq_one_letter_code
_entity_poly.pdbx_strand_id
1 'polypeptide(L)'
;MVLTFLGRESEDSSSKDGGYIWERLSMALNELVIEGLIEEEKVDSFLIPNYTSSPAEVKYIAEKEASFAINRLETTRFHWNNASNNNDIINGGYNLSRYLMEEMGSPTLRHTCREQNRVADALDKTGIEF
;
A
#
# COMPACT_ATOMS: atom_id res chain seq x y z
N MET A 1 -13.60 8.44 21.84
CA MET A 1 -12.57 8.63 20.79
C MET A 1 -13.11 8.09 19.49
N VAL A 2 -12.74 8.68 18.35
CA VAL A 2 -13.08 8.17 17.01
C VAL A 2 -11.77 7.94 16.28
N LEU A 3 -11.53 6.71 15.83
CA LEU A 3 -10.32 6.31 15.10
C LEU A 3 -10.73 5.79 13.72
N THR A 4 -9.99 6.23 12.70
CA THR A 4 -10.14 5.76 11.32
C THR A 4 -8.75 5.48 10.78
N PHE A 5 -8.52 4.26 10.29
CA PHE A 5 -7.24 3.83 9.73
C PHE A 5 -7.46 2.73 8.69
N LEU A 6 -6.43 2.48 7.88
CA LEU A 6 -6.44 1.40 6.90
C LEU A 6 -6.45 0.04 7.62
N GLY A 7 -7.38 -0.81 7.25
CA GLY A 7 -7.51 -2.15 7.76
C GLY A 7 -7.87 -3.13 6.64
N ARG A 8 -8.09 -4.37 7.02
CA ARG A 8 -8.55 -5.45 6.14
C ARG A 8 -9.85 -6.02 6.68
N GLU A 9 -10.65 -6.64 5.81
CA GLU A 9 -11.89 -7.31 6.22
C GLU A 9 -11.65 -8.78 6.53
N SER A 10 -10.82 -9.45 5.72
CA SER A 10 -10.39 -10.82 5.96
C SER A 10 -9.61 -10.96 7.26
N GLU A 11 -9.78 -12.09 7.94
CA GLU A 11 -8.97 -12.50 9.09
C GLU A 11 -7.60 -13.08 8.68
N ASP A 12 -7.41 -13.44 7.42
CA ASP A 12 -6.10 -13.79 6.86
C ASP A 12 -5.28 -12.53 6.52
N SER A 13 -4.10 -12.41 7.13
CA SER A 13 -3.18 -11.28 6.93
C SER A 13 -2.53 -11.28 5.55
N SER A 14 -2.48 -12.42 4.87
CA SER A 14 -1.98 -12.55 3.50
C SER A 14 -3.05 -12.33 2.44
N SER A 15 -4.27 -11.99 2.85
CA SER A 15 -5.36 -11.76 1.89
C SER A 15 -5.10 -10.52 1.02
N LYS A 16 -5.74 -10.50 -0.15
CA LYS A 16 -5.66 -9.36 -1.08
C LYS A 16 -6.34 -8.10 -0.53
N ASP A 17 -7.16 -8.25 0.51
CA ASP A 17 -7.84 -7.15 1.19
C ASP A 17 -6.81 -6.32 1.98
N GLY A 18 -6.42 -5.17 1.42
CA GLY A 18 -5.41 -4.27 2.00
C GLY A 18 -3.98 -4.55 1.55
N GLY A 19 -3.69 -5.75 1.04
CA GLY A 19 -2.36 -6.16 0.52
C GLY A 19 -2.10 -5.81 -0.95
N TYR A 20 -3.15 -5.51 -1.74
CA TYR A 20 -3.05 -5.30 -3.18
C TYR A 20 -2.01 -4.26 -3.60
N ILE A 21 -1.90 -3.18 -2.82
CA ILE A 21 -0.97 -2.07 -3.08
C ILE A 21 0.49 -2.50 -2.89
N TRP A 22 0.75 -3.36 -1.90
CA TRP A 22 2.07 -3.89 -1.60
C TRP A 22 2.48 -4.99 -2.58
N GLU A 23 1.54 -5.83 -3.00
CA GLU A 23 1.74 -6.82 -4.05
C GLU A 23 2.22 -6.14 -5.35
N ARG A 24 1.57 -5.05 -5.75
CA ARG A 24 1.95 -4.27 -6.94
C ARG A 24 3.31 -3.57 -6.79
N LEU A 25 3.60 -3.00 -5.62
CA LEU A 25 4.91 -2.41 -5.35
C LEU A 25 6.02 -3.47 -5.43
N SER A 26 5.79 -4.66 -4.87
CA SER A 26 6.75 -5.78 -4.94
C SER A 26 7.02 -6.21 -6.38
N MET A 27 5.98 -6.30 -7.22
CA MET A 27 6.16 -6.61 -8.66
C MET A 27 7.04 -5.56 -9.35
N ALA A 28 6.76 -4.27 -9.14
CA ALA A 28 7.54 -3.20 -9.74
C ALA A 28 9.00 -3.21 -9.26
N LEU A 29 9.24 -3.41 -7.96
CA LEU A 29 10.60 -3.53 -7.43
C LEU A 29 11.36 -4.73 -8.01
N ASN A 30 10.69 -5.87 -8.18
CA ASN A 30 11.30 -7.06 -8.79
C ASN A 30 11.72 -6.82 -10.24
N GLU A 31 10.93 -6.07 -11.02
CA GLU A 31 11.32 -5.72 -12.39
C GLU A 31 12.54 -4.80 -12.43
N LEU A 32 12.65 -3.84 -11.51
CA LEU A 32 13.83 -2.98 -11.42
C LEU A 32 15.09 -3.78 -11.02
N VAL A 33 14.94 -4.86 -10.25
CA VAL A 33 16.04 -5.81 -9.97
C VAL A 33 16.42 -6.57 -11.23
N ILE A 34 15.45 -7.06 -12.00
CA ILE A 34 15.68 -7.76 -13.29
C ILE A 34 16.39 -6.84 -14.30
N GLU A 35 16.02 -5.56 -14.35
CA GLU A 35 16.69 -4.54 -15.16
C GLU A 35 18.08 -4.14 -14.63
N GLY A 36 18.48 -4.63 -13.46
CA GLY A 36 19.78 -4.34 -12.84
C GLY A 36 19.90 -2.93 -12.27
N LEU A 37 18.78 -2.27 -12.00
CA LEU A 37 18.73 -0.89 -11.48
C LEU A 37 18.77 -0.84 -9.95
N ILE A 38 18.30 -1.91 -9.30
CA ILE A 38 18.29 -2.05 -7.85
C ILE A 38 18.92 -3.40 -7.50
N GLU A 39 19.69 -3.43 -6.41
CA GLU A 39 20.23 -4.67 -5.86
C GLU A 39 19.13 -5.46 -5.14
N GLU A 40 19.05 -6.76 -5.37
CA GLU A 40 18.06 -7.67 -4.74
C GLU A 40 18.11 -7.56 -3.20
N GLU A 41 19.30 -7.49 -2.61
CA GLU A 41 19.49 -7.36 -1.16
C GLU A 41 18.81 -6.11 -0.58
N LYS A 42 18.70 -5.02 -1.36
CA LYS A 42 17.99 -3.80 -0.95
C LYS A 42 16.49 -3.97 -0.96
N VAL A 43 15.95 -4.79 -1.87
CA VAL A 43 14.53 -5.13 -1.91
C VAL A 43 14.18 -6.08 -0.77
N ASP A 44 15.02 -7.08 -0.50
CA ASP A 44 14.79 -8.05 0.58
C ASP A 44 14.86 -7.41 1.98
N SER A 45 15.73 -6.41 2.15
CA SER A 45 15.86 -5.66 3.41
C SER A 45 14.83 -4.52 3.55
N PHE A 46 14.01 -4.28 2.52
CA PHE A 46 13.03 -3.20 2.54
C PHE A 46 11.82 -3.56 3.41
N LEU A 47 11.72 -2.90 4.57
CA LEU A 47 10.58 -3.05 5.47
C LEU A 47 9.60 -1.89 5.31
N ILE A 48 8.33 -2.23 5.18
CA ILE A 48 7.21 -1.30 5.18
C ILE A 48 6.62 -1.26 6.59
N PRO A 49 6.70 -0.14 7.32
CA PRO A 49 6.15 -0.02 8.67
C PRO A 49 4.63 0.23 8.62
N ASN A 50 3.90 -0.60 7.89
CA ASN A 50 2.46 -0.51 7.77
C ASN A 50 1.85 -1.90 8.00
N TYR A 51 0.86 -1.98 8.89
CA TYR A 51 0.13 -3.21 9.16
C TYR A 51 -1.38 -2.95 9.02
N THR A 52 -2.04 -3.73 8.20
CA THR A 52 -3.49 -3.67 8.00
C THR A 52 -4.16 -4.62 8.99
N SER A 53 -4.74 -4.06 10.05
CA SER A 53 -5.39 -4.87 11.10
C SER A 53 -6.78 -5.34 10.67
N SER A 54 -7.18 -6.53 11.10
CA SER A 54 -8.57 -6.99 11.01
C SER A 54 -9.43 -6.36 12.12
N PRO A 55 -10.77 -6.31 11.97
CA PRO A 55 -11.64 -5.80 13.01
C PRO A 55 -11.54 -6.62 14.30
N ALA A 56 -11.31 -7.93 14.20
CA ALA A 56 -11.10 -8.79 15.35
C ALA A 56 -9.79 -8.47 16.08
N GLU A 57 -8.69 -8.20 15.37
CA GLU A 57 -7.41 -7.79 15.99
C GLU A 57 -7.57 -6.47 16.75
N VAL A 58 -8.23 -5.49 16.13
CA VAL A 58 -8.50 -4.18 16.75
C VAL A 58 -9.34 -4.34 18.01
N LYS A 59 -10.41 -5.15 17.92
CA LYS A 59 -11.28 -5.44 19.06
C LYS A 59 -10.50 -6.10 20.19
N TYR A 60 -9.72 -7.13 19.88
CA TYR A 60 -8.91 -7.86 20.84
C TYR A 60 -7.93 -6.95 21.59
N ILE A 61 -7.22 -6.06 20.87
CA ILE A 61 -6.26 -5.14 21.49
C ILE A 61 -6.97 -4.13 22.39
N ALA A 62 -8.07 -3.55 21.93
CA ALA A 62 -8.83 -2.57 22.72
C ALA A 62 -9.42 -3.20 23.99
N GLU A 63 -9.97 -4.41 23.92
CA GLU A 63 -10.48 -5.14 25.08
C GLU A 63 -9.37 -5.58 26.04
N LYS A 64 -8.21 -5.97 25.51
CA LYS A 64 -7.04 -6.35 26.31
C LYS A 64 -6.43 -5.17 27.07
N GLU A 65 -6.37 -4.00 26.45
CA GLU A 65 -5.81 -2.79 27.06
C GLU A 65 -6.78 -2.16 28.07
N ALA A 66 -8.09 -2.29 27.85
CA ALA A 66 -9.18 -1.96 28.78
C ALA A 66 -9.29 -0.49 29.21
N SER A 67 -8.54 0.45 28.62
CA SER A 67 -8.73 1.89 28.88
C SER A 67 -9.89 2.47 28.07
N PHE A 68 -10.35 1.79 27.02
CA PHE A 68 -11.42 2.26 26.13
C PHE A 68 -12.55 1.25 26.00
N ALA A 69 -13.79 1.74 26.03
CA ALA A 69 -14.96 0.97 25.65
C ALA A 69 -15.27 1.17 24.15
N ILE A 70 -15.52 0.07 23.44
CA ILE A 70 -15.87 0.09 22.02
C ILE A 70 -17.38 0.36 21.88
N ASN A 71 -17.74 1.57 21.46
CA ASN A 71 -19.14 1.92 21.18
C ASN A 71 -19.60 1.46 19.79
N ARG A 72 -18.71 1.52 18.80
CA ARG A 72 -18.99 1.18 17.41
C ARG A 72 -17.68 0.77 16.72
N LEU A 73 -17.70 -0.34 16.00
CA LEU A 73 -16.59 -0.84 15.19
C LEU A 73 -17.14 -1.21 13.82
N GLU A 74 -16.62 -0.58 12.78
CA GLU A 74 -17.10 -0.76 11.42
C GLU A 74 -15.95 -0.80 10.43
N THR A 75 -16.14 -1.56 9.37
CA THR A 75 -15.22 -1.65 8.24
C THR A 75 -15.96 -1.19 7.00
N THR A 76 -15.34 -0.28 6.25
CA THR A 76 -15.87 0.22 4.98
C THR A 76 -14.87 -0.06 3.88
N ARG A 77 -15.36 -0.55 2.74
CA ARG A 77 -14.52 -0.74 1.55
C ARG A 77 -14.43 0.56 0.78
N PHE A 78 -13.21 0.96 0.47
CA PHE A 78 -12.94 2.09 -0.42
C PHE A 78 -12.48 1.57 -1.79
N HIS A 79 -13.27 1.83 -2.84
CA HIS A 79 -12.85 1.55 -4.20
C HIS A 79 -11.97 2.70 -4.70
N TRP A 80 -10.68 2.43 -4.84
CA TRP A 80 -9.69 3.39 -5.34
C TRP A 80 -9.96 3.84 -6.78
N ASN A 81 -10.74 3.06 -7.56
CA ASN A 81 -11.05 3.33 -8.97
C ASN A 81 -12.23 4.32 -9.19
N ASN A 82 -12.79 4.94 -8.15
CA ASN A 82 -13.97 5.80 -8.29
C ASN A 82 -13.65 7.29 -8.50
N ALA A 83 -12.41 7.62 -8.88
CA ALA A 83 -11.95 8.97 -9.12
C ALA A 83 -11.51 9.19 -10.57
N SER A 84 -12.31 8.75 -11.56
CA SER A 84 -12.32 9.44 -12.85
C SER A 84 -13.58 9.09 -13.63
N ASN A 85 -14.25 10.12 -14.14
CA ASN A 85 -15.19 9.96 -15.24
C ASN A 85 -14.47 9.23 -16.38
N ASN A 86 -15.03 8.09 -16.80
CA ASN A 86 -14.72 7.36 -18.03
C ASN A 86 -13.73 8.09 -18.96
N ASN A 87 -12.43 7.79 -18.80
CA ASN A 87 -11.35 7.86 -19.81
C ASN A 87 -9.93 7.79 -19.19
N ASP A 88 -9.76 7.90 -17.87
CA ASP A 88 -8.41 7.96 -17.25
C ASP A 88 -8.04 6.75 -16.38
N ILE A 89 -8.16 5.53 -16.89
CA ILE A 89 -7.65 4.32 -16.20
C ILE A 89 -6.15 4.45 -15.88
N ILE A 90 -5.43 5.22 -16.69
CA ILE A 90 -4.00 5.53 -16.55
C ILE A 90 -3.72 6.44 -15.32
N ASN A 91 -4.68 7.28 -14.87
CA ASN A 91 -4.46 8.20 -13.74
C ASN A 91 -4.72 7.59 -12.35
N GLY A 92 -5.47 6.50 -12.25
CA GLY A 92 -5.78 5.87 -10.95
C GLY A 92 -4.53 5.28 -10.27
N GLY A 93 -3.75 4.54 -11.06
CA GLY A 93 -2.48 3.97 -10.65
C GLY A 93 -1.40 5.00 -10.35
N TYR A 94 -1.28 6.01 -11.21
CA TYR A 94 -0.28 7.06 -11.07
C TYR A 94 -0.51 7.89 -9.79
N ASN A 95 -1.76 8.27 -9.48
CA ASN A 95 -2.06 9.03 -8.28
C ASN A 95 -1.87 8.22 -6.99
N LEU A 96 -2.22 6.93 -7.01
CA LEU A 96 -1.97 6.04 -5.87
C LEU A 96 -0.47 5.83 -5.66
N SER A 97 0.27 5.58 -6.73
CA SER A 97 1.73 5.42 -6.69
C SER A 97 2.41 6.69 -6.18
N ARG A 98 1.96 7.86 -6.64
CA ARG A 98 2.42 9.16 -6.16
C ARG A 98 2.11 9.38 -4.68
N TYR A 99 0.89 9.07 -4.22
CA TYR A 99 0.51 9.16 -2.82
C TYR A 99 1.35 8.23 -1.92
N LEU A 100 1.57 6.98 -2.34
CA LEU A 100 2.45 6.05 -1.62
C LEU A 100 3.89 6.56 -1.56
N MET A 101 4.41 7.08 -2.66
CA MET A 101 5.75 7.65 -2.72
C MET A 101 5.89 8.90 -1.83
N GLU A 102 4.85 9.73 -1.75
CA GLU A 102 4.79 10.96 -0.94
C GLU A 102 4.65 10.66 0.56
N GLU A 103 3.76 9.75 0.96
CA GLU A 103 3.45 9.43 2.36
C GLU A 103 4.37 8.38 2.98
N MET A 104 4.71 7.34 2.22
CA MET A 104 5.55 6.23 2.70
C MET A 104 7.01 6.36 2.28
N GLY A 105 7.38 7.48 1.65
CA GLY A 105 8.75 7.84 1.30
C GLY A 105 9.62 8.04 2.54
N SER A 106 9.96 6.95 3.23
CA SER A 106 11.10 6.86 4.13
C SER A 106 12.33 7.46 3.42
N PRO A 107 13.28 8.08 4.15
CA PRO A 107 14.53 8.58 3.58
C PRO A 107 15.23 7.59 2.62
N THR A 108 15.02 6.28 2.83
CA THR A 108 15.51 5.17 2.00
C THR A 108 14.89 5.14 0.60
N LEU A 109 13.58 5.37 0.49
CA LEU A 109 12.92 5.50 -0.82
C LEU A 109 13.34 6.80 -1.50
N ARG A 110 13.60 7.91 -0.78
CA ARG A 110 14.14 9.15 -1.38
C ARG A 110 15.51 8.96 -2.04
N HIS A 111 16.37 8.12 -1.46
CA HIS A 111 17.68 7.84 -2.04
C HIS A 111 17.59 6.96 -3.30
N THR A 112 16.67 6.00 -3.31
CA THR A 112 16.34 5.18 -4.49
C THR A 112 15.58 6.00 -5.54
N CYS A 113 14.79 6.97 -5.08
CA CYS A 113 14.02 7.94 -5.87
C CYS A 113 14.86 9.01 -6.58
N ARG A 114 16.19 9.07 -6.42
CA ARG A 114 16.98 9.90 -7.35
C ARG A 114 16.91 9.36 -8.79
N GLU A 115 16.47 8.11 -8.95
CA GLU A 115 16.11 7.47 -10.22
C GLU A 115 14.63 7.69 -10.61
N GLN A 116 13.88 8.58 -9.93
CA GLN A 116 12.40 8.70 -9.91
C GLN A 116 11.67 8.74 -11.24
N ASN A 117 12.29 9.20 -12.32
CA ASN A 117 11.60 9.17 -13.63
C ASN A 117 11.39 7.74 -14.13
N ARG A 118 12.12 6.74 -13.60
CA ARG A 118 12.10 5.38 -14.14
C ARG A 118 11.13 4.43 -13.45
N VAL A 119 10.76 4.69 -12.19
CA VAL A 119 9.78 3.85 -11.45
C VAL A 119 8.37 4.12 -11.97
N ALA A 120 8.04 5.39 -12.22
CA ALA A 120 6.79 5.76 -12.90
C ALA A 120 6.76 5.18 -14.33
N ASP A 121 7.86 5.29 -15.08
CA ASP A 121 7.98 4.68 -16.43
C ASP A 121 7.89 3.14 -16.40
N ALA A 122 8.40 2.47 -15.36
CA ALA A 122 8.30 1.02 -15.21
C ALA A 122 6.85 0.61 -14.91
N LEU A 123 6.19 1.30 -13.97
CA LEU A 123 4.77 1.11 -13.69
C LEU A 123 3.89 1.34 -14.94
N ASP A 124 4.22 2.31 -15.79
CA ASP A 124 3.53 2.51 -17.07
C ASP A 124 3.85 1.42 -18.11
N LYS A 125 5.10 0.92 -18.16
CA LYS A 125 5.54 -0.14 -19.10
C LYS A 125 4.99 -1.52 -18.77
N THR A 126 4.68 -1.79 -17.51
CA THR A 126 4.11 -3.09 -17.10
C THR A 126 2.70 -3.34 -17.64
N GLY A 127 2.03 -2.34 -18.22
CA GLY A 127 0.68 -2.50 -18.76
C GLY A 127 -0.32 -2.94 -17.68
N ILE A 128 -0.06 -2.61 -16.42
CA ILE A 128 -0.94 -2.97 -15.30
C ILE A 128 -2.20 -2.10 -15.39
N GLU A 129 -3.26 -2.66 -15.96
CA GLU A 129 -4.60 -2.08 -15.86
C GLU A 129 -5.08 -2.08 -14.41
N PHE A 130 -5.63 -0.94 -13.97
CA PHE A 130 -6.19 -0.69 -12.65
C PHE A 130 -7.71 -0.85 -12.62
#